data_AF-A0A075R2S9-F1
#
_entry.id   AF-A0A075R2S9-F1
#
_cell.length_a   1.000
_cell.length_b   1.000
_cell.length_c   1.000
_cell.angle_alpha   90.00
_cell.angle_beta   90.00
_cell.angle_gamma   90.00
#
_symmetry.space_group_name_H-M   'P 1'
#
loop_
_entity.id
_entity.type
_entity.pdbx_description
1 polymer ?
#
loop_
_entity_poly.entity_id
_entity_poly.type
_entity_poly.pdbx_seq_one_letter_code
_entity_poly.pdbx_strand_id
1 'polypeptide(L)' 'MKVYLTRSDDSFLSSIDRKRPEFANQMGADLFLSIHGNTYTDSTVSGTETYFYRPESFPFAESIQKARDRSDRISR' A
#
# COMPACT_ATOMS: atom_id res chain seq x y z
N MET A 1 -0.45 13.73 12.84
CA MET A 1 -0.73 12.80 11.73
C MET A 1 -2.23 12.58 11.66
N LYS A 2 -2.83 12.68 10.47
CA LYS A 2 -4.27 12.42 10.26
C LYS A 2 -4.41 11.27 9.26
N VAL A 3 -5.29 10.31 9.56
CA VAL A 3 -5.49 9.11 8.75
C VAL A 3 -6.87 9.14 8.13
N TYR A 4 -6.94 8.83 6.83
CA TYR A 4 -8.17 8.70 6.09
C TYR A 4 -8.22 7.33 5.42
N LEU A 5 -9.30 6.59 5.65
CA LEU A 5 -9.50 5.28 5.03
C LEU A 5 -10.38 5.44 3.79
N THR A 6 -9.98 4.82 2.67
CA THR A 6 -10.83 4.77 1.47
C THR A 6 -12.11 3.97 1.72
N ARG A 7 -12.06 2.99 2.64
CA ARG A 7 -13.20 2.24 3.19
C ARG A 7 -12.87 1.81 4.63
N SER A 8 -13.88 1.70 5.49
CA SER A 8 -13.74 1.20 6.87
C SER A 8 -14.41 -0.16 7.09
N ASP A 9 -15.03 -0.71 6.06
CA ASP A 9 -15.77 -1.98 6.06
C ASP A 9 -15.50 -2.78 4.78
N ASP A 10 -16.25 -3.87 4.58
CA ASP A 10 -16.12 -4.72 3.39
C ASP A 10 -16.87 -4.21 2.16
N SER A 11 -16.94 -2.89 1.99
CA SER A 11 -17.49 -2.27 0.79
C SER A 11 -16.56 -2.42 -0.42
N PHE A 12 -17.15 -2.82 -1.55
CA PHE A 12 -16.45 -2.83 -2.83
C PHE A 12 -16.23 -1.40 -3.36
N LEU A 13 -15.00 -1.10 -3.77
CA LEU A 13 -14.64 0.14 -4.47
C LEU A 13 -13.94 -0.21 -5.78
N SER A 14 -14.61 0.07 -6.88
CA SER A 14 -14.10 -0.14 -8.24
C SER A 14 -12.80 0.62 -8.47
N SER A 15 -11.79 -0.08 -8.99
CA SER A 15 -10.54 0.52 -9.44
C SER A 15 -10.70 1.28 -10.77
N ILE A 16 -11.66 0.89 -11.60
CA ILE A 16 -11.95 1.55 -12.90
C ILE A 16 -12.40 3.00 -12.66
N ASP A 17 -13.16 3.22 -11.59
CA ASP A 17 -13.74 4.51 -11.27
C ASP A 17 -12.73 5.47 -10.60
N ARG A 18 -11.48 5.04 -10.37
CA ARG A 18 -10.41 5.86 -9.75
C ARG A 18 -10.77 6.50 -8.39
N LYS A 19 -11.82 6.02 -7.71
CA LYS A 19 -12.33 6.59 -6.45
C LYS A 19 -11.29 6.69 -5.34
N ARG A 20 -10.39 5.70 -5.24
CA ARG A 20 -9.35 5.65 -4.18
C ARG A 20 -8.32 6.78 -4.31
N PRO A 21 -7.63 6.97 -5.44
CA PRO A 21 -6.71 8.11 -5.60
C PRO A 21 -7.43 9.46 -5.63
N GLU A 22 -8.67 9.54 -6.16
CA GLU A 22 -9.45 10.78 -6.12
C GLU A 22 -9.77 11.23 -4.69
N PHE A 23 -10.19 10.30 -3.84
CA PHE A 23 -10.40 10.56 -2.42
C PHE A 23 -9.14 11.12 -1.75
N ALA A 24 -7.97 10.54 -2.00
CA ALA A 24 -6.70 11.03 -1.44
C ALA A 24 -6.37 12.46 -1.90
N ASN A 25 -6.59 12.76 -3.20
CA ASN A 25 -6.40 14.10 -3.75
C ASN A 25 -7.37 15.13 -3.13
N GLN A 26 -8.65 14.76 -2.96
CA GLN A 26 -9.66 15.63 -2.35
C GLN A 26 -9.36 15.97 -0.89
N MET A 27 -8.82 15.01 -0.14
CA MET A 27 -8.40 15.22 1.24
C MET A 27 -7.08 16.02 1.36
N GLY A 28 -6.41 16.31 0.24
CA GLY A 28 -5.09 16.92 0.24
C GLY A 28 -4.04 16.07 0.96
N ALA A 29 -4.11 14.75 0.80
CA ALA A 29 -3.25 13.82 1.51
C ALA A 29 -1.78 13.95 1.09
N ASP A 30 -0.86 13.98 2.06
CA ASP A 30 0.58 14.01 1.80
C ASP A 30 1.11 12.69 1.23
N LEU A 31 0.48 11.57 1.61
CA LEU A 31 0.87 10.21 1.23
C LEU A 31 -0.38 9.38 0.92
N PHE A 32 -0.25 8.46 -0.04
CA PHE A 32 -1.27 7.46 -0.36
C PHE A 32 -0.66 6.06 -0.24
N LEU A 33 -1.30 5.18 0.53
CA LEU A 33 -0.89 3.78 0.73
C LEU A 33 -2.08 2.87 0.45
N SER A 34 -1.93 1.94 -0.49
CA SER A 34 -2.89 0.87 -0.76
C SER A 34 -2.34 -0.47 -0.27
N ILE A 35 -3.14 -1.23 0.46
CA ILE A 35 -2.74 -2.51 1.05
C ILE A 35 -3.48 -3.62 0.32
N HIS A 36 -2.73 -4.61 -0.18
CA HIS A 36 -3.23 -5.75 -0.95
C HIS A 36 -2.63 -7.05 -0.45
N GLY A 37 -3.38 -8.14 -0.55
CA GLY A 37 -2.84 -9.50 -0.48
C GLY A 37 -2.55 -9.99 -1.90
N ASN A 38 -1.32 -10.39 -2.16
CA ASN A 38 -0.97 -10.99 -3.45
C ASN A 38 -1.37 -12.47 -3.47
N THR A 39 -1.52 -13.03 -4.66
CA THR A 39 -1.77 -14.45 -4.88
C THR A 39 -0.83 -14.97 -5.94
N TYR A 40 -0.37 -16.20 -5.77
CA TYR A 40 0.47 -16.87 -6.74
C TYR A 40 0.08 -18.34 -6.81
N THR A 41 0.28 -18.97 -7.97
CA THR A 41 -0.10 -20.37 -8.18
C THR A 41 0.82 -21.34 -7.46
N ASP A 42 2.10 -20.98 -7.33
CA ASP A 42 3.08 -21.74 -6.54
C ASP A 42 3.00 -21.33 -5.06
N SER A 43 2.64 -22.30 -4.21
CA SER A 43 2.47 -22.10 -2.77
C SER A 43 3.78 -21.85 -2.00
N THR A 44 4.93 -22.05 -2.64
CA THR A 44 6.24 -21.77 -2.02
C THR A 44 6.61 -20.29 -2.09
N VAL A 45 5.96 -19.52 -2.97
CA VAL A 45 6.19 -18.09 -3.11
C VAL A 45 5.63 -17.35 -1.90
N SER A 46 6.50 -16.61 -1.24
CA SER A 46 6.18 -15.81 -0.06
C SER A 46 7.08 -14.58 0.02
N GLY A 47 6.60 -13.54 0.70
CA GLY A 47 7.32 -12.29 0.87
C GLY A 47 6.39 -11.09 0.89
N THR A 48 6.98 -9.91 0.99
CA THR A 48 6.26 -8.64 0.89
C THR A 48 6.96 -7.77 -0.14
N GLU A 49 6.16 -7.13 -0.98
CA GLU A 49 6.61 -6.24 -2.04
C GLU A 49 5.93 -4.89 -1.91
N THR A 50 6.64 -3.83 -2.31
CA THR A 50 6.13 -2.47 -2.31
C THR A 50 6.20 -1.90 -3.73
N TYR A 51 5.03 -1.64 -4.32
CA TYR A 51 4.94 -1.02 -5.64
C TYR A 51 4.88 0.50 -5.55
N PHE A 52 5.45 1.17 -6.54
CA PHE A 52 5.32 2.61 -6.74
C PHE A 52 5.22 2.91 -8.24
N TYR A 53 4.58 4.03 -8.59
CA TYR A 53 4.36 4.40 -9.98
C TYR A 53 5.27 5.54 -10.46
N ARG A 54 5.45 6.59 -9.65
CA ARG A 54 6.26 7.76 -10.02
C ARG A 54 7.63 7.70 -9.35
N PRO A 55 8.73 8.13 -10.02
CA PRO A 55 10.06 8.14 -9.42
C PRO A 55 10.14 8.86 -8.06
N GLU A 56 9.37 9.93 -7.90
CA GLU A 56 9.33 10.74 -6.66
C GLU A 56 8.73 9.95 -5.48
N SER A 57 7.97 8.89 -5.75
CA SER A 57 7.41 8.00 -4.73
C SER A 57 8.42 6.94 -4.24
N PHE A 58 9.56 6.78 -4.91
CA PHE A 58 10.56 5.77 -4.56
C PHE A 58 11.08 5.87 -3.11
N PRO A 59 11.44 7.06 -2.58
CA PRO A 59 11.93 7.14 -1.20
C PRO A 59 10.90 6.67 -0.16
N PHE A 60 9.61 6.93 -0.42
CA PHE A 60 8.53 6.45 0.46
C PHE A 60 8.36 4.94 0.35
N ALA A 61 8.32 4.39 -0.87
CA ALA A 61 8.22 2.95 -1.10
C ALA A 61 9.40 2.19 -0.48
N GLU A 62 10.63 2.70 -0.65
CA GLU A 62 11.83 2.13 -0.06
C GLU A 62 11.79 2.15 1.48
N SER A 63 11.27 3.24 2.07
CA SER A 63 11.11 3.35 3.52
C SER A 63 10.12 2.31 4.07
N ILE A 64 9.01 2.07 3.37
CA ILE A 64 8.03 1.03 3.74
C ILE A 64 8.65 -0.37 3.62
N GLN A 65 9.34 -0.67 2.52
CA GLN A 65 9.99 -1.96 2.33
C GLN A 65 11.04 -2.24 3.42
N LYS A 66 11.91 -1.27 3.72
CA LYS A 66 12.92 -1.39 4.77
C LYS A 66 12.31 -1.56 6.16
N ALA A 67 11.18 -0.92 6.44
CA ALA A 67 10.49 -1.07 7.71
C ALA A 67 9.98 -2.51 7.90
N ARG A 68 9.44 -3.13 6.84
CA ARG A 68 9.02 -4.54 6.85
C ARG A 68 10.20 -5.47 7.10
N ASP A 69 11.31 -5.32 6.37
CA ASP A 69 12.47 -6.21 6.50
C ASP A 69 13.10 -6.16 7.91
N ARG A 70 13.02 -5.01 8.59
CA ARG A 70 13.42 -4.87 9.99
C ARG A 70 12.51 -5.67 10.93
N SER A 71 11.21 -5.68 10.69
CA SER A 71 10.24 -6.42 11.51
C SER A 71 10.43 -7.93 11.40
N ASP A 72 10.75 -8.47 10.21
CA ASP A 72 11.04 -9.92 10.10
C ASP A 72 12.32 -10.31 10.82
N ARG A 73 13.31 -9.41 10.87
CA ARG A 73 14.56 -9.66 11.60
C ARG A 73 14.37 -9.69 13.12
N ILE A 74 13.34 -9.02 13.65
CA ILE A 74 13.02 -9.05 15.08
C ILE A 74 12.22 -10.32 15.44
N SER A 75 11.53 -10.91 14.46
CA SER A 75 10.63 -12.06 14.66
C SER A 75 11.31 -13.42 14.40
N ARG A 76 12.62 -13.43 14.11
CA ARG A 76 13.48 -14.62 13.95
C ARG A 76 14.54 -14.62 15.04
#